data_AF-A0AAN8Q4S4-F1
#
_entry.id   AF-A0AAN8Q4S4-F1
#
_cell.length_a   1.000
_cell.length_b   1.000
_cell.length_c   1.000
_cell.angle_alpha   90.00
_cell.angle_beta   90.00
_cell.angle_gamma   90.00
#
_symmetry.space_group_name_H-M   'P 1'
#
loop_
_entity.id
_entity.type
_entity.pdbx_description
1 polymer ?
#
loop_
_entity_poly.entity_id
_entity_poly.type
_entity_poly.pdbx_seq_one_letter_code
_entity_poly.pdbx_strand_id
1 'polypeptide(L)'
;MRLGRFRGIALEKVFDYSEYWEVTRGLYAPFDCTATMKSGNADVYENEIPGGQYTNLHFQAHSMGLGNKFKQVKKSYSEANKLLGDLIKVTPSSKIVGDLAQFMVQNNLTRAEVEERAAELSFPLSVVEFLQGHIGIPHGGFPEPFRTKGRPGTTLPPLDFDALEAGLRSSHGDDITAEDVMSAAMYPKVFQEYKEFTGSFGPVDCLSTRLFLDGPKIAEEFQVEIERGKILHIKALAVGDLNKTGQRGVFFELNGQLRSVLVKDNVASKEMKFHPKALKSVRGHVGAPMPGKVIEVKVEPGQKVEKGQPLCVVSAMKMETVVNSPLTGVVAFIHVNTDTCLEGDDLILEITAEE
;
A
#
# COMPACT_ATOMS: atom_id res chain seq x y z
N MET A 1 -1.75 -56.19 13.20
CA MET A 1 -0.47 -55.47 13.03
C MET A 1 -0.64 -54.06 13.60
N ARG A 2 -0.13 -53.79 14.81
CA ARG A 2 0.02 -52.41 15.31
C ARG A 2 1.26 -51.83 14.63
N LEU A 3 1.07 -50.92 13.68
CA LEU A 3 2.17 -50.15 13.08
C LEU A 3 2.86 -49.38 14.22
N GLY A 4 4.01 -49.91 14.66
CA GLY A 4 4.78 -49.36 15.76
C GLY A 4 5.45 -48.05 15.39
N ARG A 5 4.81 -46.94 15.77
CA ARG A 5 5.43 -45.64 16.08
C ARG A 5 4.38 -44.80 16.81
N PHE A 6 4.46 -44.77 18.13
CA PHE A 6 3.67 -43.83 18.92
C PHE A 6 4.29 -42.45 18.75
N ARG A 7 3.54 -41.51 18.15
CA ARG A 7 3.91 -40.09 18.17
C ARG A 7 3.83 -39.66 19.64
N GLY A 8 4.88 -39.05 20.18
CA GLY A 8 4.99 -38.69 21.61
C GLY A 8 3.98 -37.64 22.12
N ILE A 9 2.84 -37.49 21.46
CA ILE A 9 1.78 -36.54 21.76
C ILE A 9 0.47 -37.33 21.85
N ALA A 10 -0.26 -37.15 22.96
CA ALA A 10 -1.57 -37.75 23.17
C ALA A 10 -2.59 -37.17 22.18
N LEU A 11 -3.42 -38.02 21.56
CA LEU A 11 -4.37 -37.58 20.53
C LEU A 11 -5.45 -36.66 21.10
N GLU A 12 -5.85 -36.87 22.35
CA GLU A 12 -6.83 -36.04 23.05
C GLU A 12 -6.37 -34.58 23.07
N LYS A 13 -5.10 -34.33 23.39
CA LYS A 13 -4.53 -32.97 23.34
C LYS A 13 -4.53 -32.39 21.93
N VAL A 14 -4.29 -33.22 20.90
CA VAL A 14 -4.34 -32.75 19.51
C VAL A 14 -5.75 -32.30 19.13
N PHE A 15 -6.78 -33.01 19.60
CA PHE A 15 -8.17 -32.64 19.36
C PHE A 15 -8.54 -31.33 20.05
N ASP A 16 -8.15 -31.14 21.30
CA ASP A 16 -8.39 -29.89 22.04
C ASP A 16 -7.78 -28.67 21.30
N TYR A 17 -6.54 -28.79 20.81
CA TYR A 17 -5.92 -27.74 19.99
C TYR A 17 -6.59 -27.57 18.63
N SER A 18 -7.02 -28.66 18.00
CA SER A 18 -7.68 -28.60 16.69
C SER A 18 -9.00 -27.84 16.77
N GLU A 19 -9.81 -28.10 17.79
CA GLU A 19 -11.09 -27.40 18.01
C GLU A 19 -10.89 -25.91 18.24
N TYR A 20 -9.89 -25.54 19.06
CA TYR A 20 -9.52 -24.14 19.28
C TYR A 20 -9.14 -23.44 17.97
N TRP A 21 -8.28 -24.06 17.15
CA TRP A 21 -7.82 -23.46 15.89
C TRP A 21 -8.89 -23.44 14.80
N GLU A 22 -9.83 -24.38 14.81
CA GLU A 22 -10.97 -24.39 13.89
C GLU A 22 -11.83 -23.14 14.07
N VAL A 23 -12.18 -22.81 15.33
CA VAL A 23 -12.93 -21.59 15.65
C VAL A 23 -12.09 -20.33 15.39
N THR A 24 -10.84 -20.33 15.86
CA THR A 24 -9.94 -19.16 15.74
C THR A 24 -9.66 -18.79 14.28
N ARG A 25 -9.51 -19.78 13.39
CA ARG A 25 -9.31 -19.55 11.95
C ARG A 25 -10.48 -18.77 11.33
N GLY A 26 -11.70 -18.94 11.84
CA GLY A 26 -12.88 -18.21 11.37
C GLY A 26 -12.72 -16.68 11.48
N LEU A 27 -11.94 -16.19 12.45
CA LEU A 27 -11.63 -14.77 12.62
C LEU A 27 -10.79 -14.19 11.46
N TYR A 28 -10.05 -15.06 10.75
CA TYR A 28 -9.15 -14.68 9.66
C TYR A 28 -9.74 -15.00 8.28
N ALA A 29 -11.05 -15.24 8.19
CA ALA A 29 -11.73 -15.55 6.92
C ALA A 29 -11.43 -14.55 5.78
N PRO A 30 -11.31 -13.22 6.01
CA PRO A 30 -10.92 -12.27 4.96
C PRO A 30 -9.53 -12.51 4.33
N PHE A 31 -8.65 -13.24 5.04
CA PHE A 31 -7.29 -13.54 4.60
C PHE A 31 -7.12 -14.97 4.09
N ASP A 32 -8.21 -15.75 4.00
CA ASP A 32 -8.12 -17.16 3.67
C ASP A 32 -7.69 -17.36 2.19
N CYS A 33 -6.61 -18.13 2.00
CA CYS A 33 -6.07 -18.42 0.68
C CYS A 33 -7.04 -19.21 -0.21
N THR A 34 -8.08 -19.83 0.36
CA THR A 34 -9.14 -20.55 -0.36
C THR A 34 -9.99 -19.68 -1.27
N ALA A 35 -9.90 -18.35 -1.16
CA ALA A 35 -10.40 -17.45 -2.21
C ALA A 35 -9.74 -17.76 -3.59
N THR A 36 -8.47 -18.17 -3.59
CA THR A 36 -7.69 -18.49 -4.80
C THR A 36 -7.40 -19.99 -4.97
N MET A 37 -7.26 -20.75 -3.88
CA MET A 37 -6.89 -22.17 -3.92
C MET A 37 -7.69 -22.99 -2.90
N LYS A 38 -8.75 -23.67 -3.35
CA LYS A 38 -9.68 -24.42 -2.49
C LYS A 38 -9.30 -25.88 -2.27
N SER A 39 -8.44 -26.42 -3.11
CA SER A 39 -8.10 -27.85 -3.15
C SER A 39 -6.62 -28.03 -3.47
N GLY A 40 -6.15 -29.29 -3.35
CA GLY A 40 -4.85 -29.66 -3.90
C GLY A 40 -4.78 -29.37 -5.40
N ASN A 41 -3.59 -28.99 -5.87
CA ASN A 41 -3.33 -28.72 -7.28
C ASN A 41 -2.09 -29.50 -7.74
N ALA A 42 -2.26 -30.34 -8.77
CA ALA A 42 -1.20 -31.19 -9.30
C ALA A 42 -0.27 -30.46 -10.28
N ASP A 43 -0.64 -29.28 -10.76
CA ASP A 43 0.22 -28.50 -11.67
C ASP A 43 1.52 -28.03 -11.01
N VAL A 44 1.64 -28.13 -9.69
CA VAL A 44 2.87 -27.88 -8.93
C VAL A 44 4.03 -28.76 -9.41
N TYR A 45 3.76 -29.95 -9.94
CA TYR A 45 4.78 -30.83 -10.51
C TYR A 45 5.31 -30.35 -11.87
N GLU A 46 4.64 -29.38 -12.51
CA GLU A 46 5.08 -28.76 -13.76
C GLU A 46 5.65 -27.35 -13.56
N ASN A 47 4.99 -26.55 -12.71
CA ASN A 47 5.33 -25.14 -12.50
C ASN A 47 6.26 -24.91 -11.30
N GLU A 48 6.27 -25.83 -10.35
CA GLU A 48 7.11 -25.78 -9.15
C GLU A 48 7.00 -24.45 -8.39
N ILE A 49 5.82 -23.82 -8.44
CA ILE A 49 5.53 -22.57 -7.73
C ILE A 49 5.32 -22.91 -6.24
N PRO A 50 6.13 -22.36 -5.31
CA PRO A 50 5.91 -22.58 -3.88
C PRO A 50 4.59 -21.99 -3.39
N GLY A 51 4.03 -22.54 -2.30
CA GLY A 51 2.69 -22.20 -1.82
C GLY A 51 2.38 -20.69 -1.73
N GLY A 52 3.16 -19.94 -0.95
CA GLY A 52 2.95 -18.48 -0.81
C GLY A 52 3.20 -17.70 -2.11
N GLN A 53 4.08 -18.20 -2.99
CA GLN A 53 4.30 -17.58 -4.30
C GLN A 53 3.07 -17.76 -5.21
N TYR A 54 2.37 -18.89 -5.13
CA TYR A 54 1.19 -19.15 -5.96
C TYR A 54 0.07 -18.13 -5.70
N THR A 55 -0.25 -17.91 -4.42
CA THR A 55 -1.29 -16.94 -4.03
C THR A 55 -0.87 -15.53 -4.40
N ASN A 56 0.39 -15.15 -4.13
CA ASN A 56 0.92 -13.83 -4.48
C ASN A 56 0.88 -13.56 -5.98
N LEU A 57 1.33 -14.53 -6.79
CA LEU A 57 1.34 -14.44 -8.25
C LEU A 57 -0.08 -14.31 -8.82
N HIS A 58 -1.05 -15.00 -8.21
CA HIS A 58 -2.46 -14.89 -8.59
C HIS A 58 -2.99 -13.47 -8.32
N PHE A 59 -2.75 -12.91 -7.14
CA PHE A 59 -3.16 -11.54 -6.81
C PHE A 59 -2.49 -10.50 -7.71
N GLN A 60 -1.17 -10.60 -7.93
CA GLN A 60 -0.43 -9.69 -8.81
C GLN A 60 -0.95 -9.73 -10.24
N ALA A 61 -1.18 -10.93 -10.79
CA ALA A 61 -1.77 -11.09 -12.12
C ALA A 61 -3.14 -10.42 -12.21
N HIS A 62 -4.00 -10.54 -11.19
CA HIS A 62 -5.28 -9.83 -11.15
C HIS A 62 -5.11 -8.31 -11.13
N SER A 63 -4.22 -7.78 -10.27
CA SER A 63 -3.94 -6.34 -10.18
C SER A 63 -3.40 -5.74 -11.48
N MET A 64 -2.69 -6.53 -12.28
CA MET A 64 -2.13 -6.13 -13.58
C MET A 64 -3.10 -6.37 -14.76
N GLY A 65 -4.34 -6.79 -14.51
CA GLY A 65 -5.31 -7.12 -15.57
C GLY A 65 -5.03 -8.44 -16.31
N LEU A 66 -4.11 -9.26 -15.80
CA LEU A 66 -3.72 -10.57 -16.34
C LEU A 66 -4.46 -11.74 -15.67
N GLY A 67 -5.47 -11.49 -14.83
CA GLY A 67 -6.21 -12.56 -14.12
C GLY A 67 -6.77 -13.65 -15.06
N ASN A 68 -7.35 -13.25 -16.18
CA ASN A 68 -7.85 -14.19 -17.20
C ASN A 68 -6.75 -14.97 -17.93
N LYS A 69 -5.49 -14.53 -17.82
CA LYS A 69 -4.29 -15.16 -18.40
C LYS A 69 -3.48 -15.95 -17.37
N PHE A 70 -4.01 -16.22 -16.17
CA PHE A 70 -3.22 -16.87 -15.11
C PHE A 70 -2.66 -18.25 -15.51
N LYS A 71 -3.38 -19.02 -16.35
CA LYS A 71 -2.85 -20.26 -16.94
C LYS A 71 -1.57 -20.01 -17.77
N GLN A 72 -1.53 -18.91 -18.53
CA GLN A 72 -0.37 -18.50 -19.30
C GLN A 72 0.77 -18.01 -18.39
N VAL A 73 0.44 -17.34 -17.28
CA VAL A 73 1.42 -16.94 -16.25
C VAL A 73 2.10 -18.16 -15.65
N LYS A 74 1.35 -19.21 -15.27
CA LYS A 74 1.93 -20.47 -14.77
C LYS A 74 2.84 -21.16 -15.78
N LYS A 75 2.44 -21.21 -17.06
CA LYS A 75 3.29 -21.74 -18.13
C LYS A 75 4.57 -20.90 -18.32
N SER A 76 4.43 -19.58 -18.29
CA SER A 76 5.57 -18.66 -18.43
C SER A 76 6.49 -18.72 -17.21
N TYR A 77 6.00 -19.11 -16.04
CA TYR A 77 6.81 -19.35 -14.85
C TYR A 77 7.79 -20.50 -15.04
N SER A 78 7.36 -21.63 -15.60
CA SER A 78 8.26 -22.73 -15.96
C SER A 78 9.30 -22.31 -17.01
N GLU A 79 8.90 -21.49 -17.99
CA GLU A 79 9.81 -21.01 -19.03
C GLU A 79 10.80 -19.96 -18.52
N ALA A 80 10.35 -19.05 -17.64
CA ALA A 80 11.20 -18.11 -16.93
C ALA A 80 12.21 -18.83 -16.03
N ASN A 81 11.82 -19.93 -15.37
CA ASN A 81 12.74 -20.75 -14.58
C ASN A 81 13.88 -21.30 -15.45
N LYS A 82 13.55 -21.88 -16.62
CA LYS A 82 14.56 -22.39 -17.56
C LYS A 82 15.45 -21.28 -18.12
N LEU A 83 14.87 -20.12 -18.42
CA LEU A 83 15.60 -18.95 -18.89
C LEU A 83 16.63 -18.46 -17.85
N LEU A 84 16.27 -18.54 -16.57
CA LEU A 84 17.13 -18.14 -15.45
C LEU A 84 18.13 -19.21 -15.00
N GLY A 85 18.23 -20.34 -15.72
CA GLY A 85 19.19 -21.41 -15.43
C GLY A 85 18.69 -22.51 -14.51
N ASP A 86 17.38 -22.74 -14.47
CA ASP A 86 16.71 -23.78 -13.66
C ASP A 86 16.98 -23.65 -12.16
N LEU A 87 16.41 -22.60 -11.57
CA LEU A 87 16.66 -22.22 -10.20
C LEU A 87 15.95 -23.14 -9.20
N ILE A 88 16.58 -23.30 -8.04
CA ILE A 88 15.89 -23.70 -6.82
C ILE A 88 14.98 -22.54 -6.43
N LYS A 89 13.66 -22.77 -6.38
CA LYS A 89 12.65 -21.71 -6.21
C LYS A 89 12.13 -21.67 -4.77
N VAL A 90 12.64 -20.71 -4.01
CA VAL A 90 12.18 -20.31 -2.67
C VAL A 90 12.34 -18.80 -2.51
N THR A 91 11.71 -18.14 -1.54
CA THR A 91 11.93 -16.70 -1.31
C THR A 91 13.42 -16.40 -1.12
N PRO A 92 14.04 -15.46 -1.86
CA PRO A 92 13.44 -14.55 -2.86
C PRO A 92 13.48 -15.03 -4.33
N SER A 93 14.22 -16.09 -4.68
CA SER A 93 14.31 -16.65 -6.04
C SER A 93 12.97 -16.98 -6.72
N SER A 94 11.96 -17.46 -5.98
CA SER A 94 10.62 -17.72 -6.53
C SER A 94 9.92 -16.43 -6.99
N LYS A 95 10.20 -15.29 -6.33
CA LYS A 95 9.70 -13.98 -6.76
C LYS A 95 10.35 -13.56 -8.07
N ILE A 96 11.65 -13.74 -8.21
CA ILE A 96 12.41 -13.39 -9.43
C ILE A 96 11.81 -14.08 -10.66
N VAL A 97 11.58 -15.40 -10.55
CA VAL A 97 10.94 -16.20 -11.60
C VAL A 97 9.51 -15.70 -11.87
N GLY A 98 8.75 -15.37 -10.81
CA GLY A 98 7.39 -14.84 -10.91
C GLY A 98 7.28 -13.48 -11.59
N ASP A 99 8.18 -12.55 -11.27
CA ASP A 99 8.22 -11.21 -11.86
C ASP A 99 8.58 -11.31 -13.36
N LEU A 100 9.55 -12.17 -13.72
CA LEU A 100 9.91 -12.42 -15.11
C LEU A 100 8.77 -13.08 -15.89
N ALA A 101 8.07 -14.04 -15.30
CA ALA A 101 6.93 -14.71 -15.92
C ALA A 101 5.78 -13.73 -16.24
N GLN A 102 5.47 -12.82 -15.31
CA GLN A 102 4.47 -11.78 -15.53
C GLN A 102 4.91 -10.78 -16.59
N PHE A 103 6.18 -10.37 -16.57
CA PHE A 103 6.77 -9.52 -17.60
C PHE A 103 6.64 -10.16 -19.00
N MET A 104 6.95 -11.45 -19.13
CA MET A 104 6.81 -12.20 -20.38
C MET A 104 5.35 -12.20 -20.88
N VAL A 105 4.39 -12.51 -20.01
CA VAL A 105 2.96 -12.54 -20.38
C VAL A 105 2.43 -11.15 -20.74
N GLN A 106 2.81 -10.12 -19.97
CA GLN A 106 2.38 -8.74 -20.20
C GLN A 106 2.85 -8.22 -21.57
N ASN A 107 4.07 -8.55 -21.95
CA ASN A 107 4.68 -8.11 -23.20
C ASN A 107 4.46 -9.11 -24.37
N ASN A 108 3.69 -10.18 -24.14
CA ASN A 108 3.48 -11.29 -25.08
C ASN A 108 4.78 -11.89 -25.63
N LEU A 109 5.79 -12.04 -24.77
CA LEU A 109 7.10 -12.57 -25.13
C LEU A 109 7.20 -14.06 -24.84
N THR A 110 7.77 -14.79 -25.79
CA THR A 110 8.27 -16.16 -25.61
C THR A 110 9.66 -16.14 -25.00
N ARG A 111 10.11 -17.27 -24.46
CA ARG A 111 11.47 -17.41 -23.92
C ARG A 111 12.55 -17.02 -24.95
N ALA A 112 12.42 -17.49 -26.19
CA ALA A 112 13.39 -17.22 -27.25
C ALA A 112 13.50 -15.72 -27.56
N GLU A 113 12.36 -15.02 -27.65
CA GLU A 113 12.34 -13.57 -27.90
C GLU A 113 12.96 -12.78 -26.74
N VAL A 114 12.80 -13.25 -25.50
CA VAL A 114 13.48 -12.64 -24.34
C VAL A 114 14.99 -12.81 -24.43
N GLU A 115 15.49 -14.00 -24.77
CA GLU A 115 16.93 -14.26 -24.92
C GLU A 115 17.57 -13.43 -26.05
N GLU A 116 16.86 -13.32 -27.18
CA GLU A 116 17.29 -12.55 -28.34
C GLU A 116 17.36 -11.06 -28.03
N ARG A 117 16.26 -10.50 -27.49
CA ARG A 117 16.06 -9.05 -27.29
C ARG A 117 16.46 -8.56 -25.89
N ALA A 118 17.15 -9.37 -25.09
CA ALA A 118 17.49 -9.04 -23.71
C ALA A 118 18.19 -7.68 -23.52
N ALA A 119 18.97 -7.20 -24.50
CA ALA A 119 19.65 -5.92 -24.42
C ALA A 119 18.72 -4.70 -24.57
N GLU A 120 17.51 -4.88 -25.13
CA GLU A 120 16.53 -3.82 -25.38
C GLU A 120 15.39 -3.81 -24.35
N LEU A 121 15.23 -4.91 -23.61
CA LEU A 121 14.11 -5.12 -22.71
C LEU A 121 14.41 -4.55 -21.31
N SER A 122 13.48 -3.77 -20.78
CA SER A 122 13.51 -3.27 -19.40
C SER A 122 12.99 -4.34 -18.43
N PHE A 123 13.89 -5.17 -17.92
CA PHE A 123 13.53 -6.24 -16.99
C PHE A 123 13.05 -5.73 -15.62
N PRO A 124 12.21 -6.51 -14.91
CA PRO A 124 11.89 -6.23 -13.50
C PRO A 124 13.15 -6.13 -12.64
N LEU A 125 13.13 -5.24 -11.64
CA LEU A 125 14.28 -4.98 -10.77
C LEU A 125 14.81 -6.25 -10.09
N SER A 126 13.93 -7.14 -9.64
CA SER A 126 14.30 -8.41 -9.00
C SER A 126 15.12 -9.32 -9.92
N VAL A 127 14.86 -9.29 -11.23
CA VAL A 127 15.62 -10.04 -12.25
C VAL A 127 16.98 -9.39 -12.46
N VAL A 128 17.04 -8.07 -12.50
CA VAL A 128 18.31 -7.33 -12.62
C VAL A 128 19.20 -7.58 -11.40
N GLU A 129 18.66 -7.46 -10.18
CA GLU A 129 19.38 -7.72 -8.92
C GLU A 129 19.87 -9.17 -8.82
N PHE A 130 19.09 -10.12 -9.31
CA PHE A 130 19.51 -11.51 -9.43
C PHE A 130 20.72 -11.64 -10.36
N LEU A 131 20.65 -11.09 -11.58
CA LEU A 131 21.72 -11.16 -12.57
C LEU A 131 22.99 -10.40 -12.10
N GLN A 132 22.82 -9.41 -11.22
CA GLN A 132 23.90 -8.71 -10.53
C GLN A 132 24.57 -9.55 -9.42
N GLY A 133 23.94 -10.64 -8.98
CA GLY A 133 24.43 -11.52 -7.93
C GLY A 133 24.07 -11.09 -6.52
N HIS A 134 23.12 -10.16 -6.33
CA HIS A 134 22.69 -9.71 -5.00
C HIS A 134 22.06 -10.83 -4.15
N ILE A 135 21.59 -11.90 -4.80
CA ILE A 135 20.91 -13.04 -4.16
C ILE A 135 21.84 -14.27 -4.13
N GLY A 136 23.13 -14.07 -4.42
CA GLY A 136 24.13 -15.14 -4.51
C GLY A 136 24.29 -15.68 -5.93
N ILE A 137 25.02 -16.78 -6.05
CA ILE A 137 25.34 -17.44 -7.32
C ILE A 137 24.45 -18.69 -7.45
N PRO A 138 23.67 -18.84 -8.52
CA PRO A 138 22.83 -20.01 -8.71
C PRO A 138 23.67 -21.28 -8.93
N HIS A 139 23.07 -22.44 -8.60
CA HIS A 139 23.69 -23.73 -8.89
C HIS A 139 23.94 -23.89 -10.39
N GLY A 140 25.16 -24.25 -10.79
CA GLY A 140 25.56 -24.31 -12.20
C GLY A 140 26.01 -22.96 -12.79
N GLY A 141 26.03 -21.89 -12.00
CA GLY A 141 26.42 -20.56 -12.44
C GLY A 141 25.29 -19.85 -13.20
N PHE A 142 25.52 -18.58 -13.55
CA PHE A 142 24.52 -17.79 -14.24
C PHE A 142 24.34 -18.22 -15.69
N PRO A 143 23.11 -18.10 -16.25
CA PRO A 143 22.87 -18.40 -17.65
C PRO A 143 23.57 -17.37 -18.54
N GLU A 144 24.65 -17.79 -19.21
CA GLU A 144 25.30 -16.99 -20.25
C GLU A 144 24.79 -17.40 -21.64
N PRO A 145 24.61 -16.47 -22.60
CA PRO A 145 24.98 -15.05 -22.54
C PRO A 145 23.91 -14.13 -21.90
N PHE A 146 22.86 -14.69 -21.29
CA PHE A 146 21.73 -13.91 -20.77
C PHE A 146 22.15 -12.92 -19.67
N ARG A 147 23.00 -13.33 -18.71
CA ARG A 147 23.49 -12.44 -17.66
C ARG A 147 24.39 -11.33 -18.17
N THR A 148 25.34 -11.61 -19.06
CA THR A 148 26.29 -10.57 -19.54
C THR A 148 25.56 -9.40 -20.21
N LYS A 149 24.36 -9.63 -20.77
CA LYS A 149 23.47 -8.57 -21.29
C LYS A 149 22.76 -7.74 -20.19
N GLY A 150 22.71 -8.22 -18.93
CA GLY A 150 21.86 -7.73 -17.84
C GLY A 150 22.54 -6.92 -16.71
N ARG A 151 23.85 -6.65 -16.80
CA ARG A 151 24.69 -5.81 -15.91
C ARG A 151 25.17 -6.50 -14.60
N PRO A 152 26.50 -6.59 -14.32
CA PRO A 152 27.05 -7.18 -13.10
C PRO A 152 27.03 -6.22 -11.88
N GLY A 153 26.94 -6.78 -10.67
CA GLY A 153 26.69 -6.06 -9.41
C GLY A 153 27.93 -5.52 -8.67
N THR A 154 27.66 -4.80 -7.59
CA THR A 154 28.62 -4.12 -6.69
C THR A 154 28.42 -4.58 -5.25
N THR A 155 29.48 -4.59 -4.43
CA THR A 155 29.42 -4.96 -3.00
C THR A 155 28.97 -3.79 -2.12
N LEU A 156 28.12 -4.07 -1.12
CA LEU A 156 27.65 -3.09 -0.14
C LEU A 156 28.68 -2.86 0.98
N PRO A 157 28.84 -1.62 1.47
CA PRO A 157 29.64 -1.35 2.66
C PRO A 157 28.94 -1.84 3.94
N PRO A 158 29.69 -2.04 5.04
CA PRO A 158 29.10 -2.32 6.35
C PRO A 158 28.14 -1.21 6.82
N LEU A 159 27.06 -1.60 7.50
CA LEU A 159 26.12 -0.67 8.13
C LEU A 159 26.67 -0.21 9.50
N ASP A 160 26.61 1.10 9.75
CA ASP A 160 26.94 1.71 11.04
C ASP A 160 25.72 1.67 11.97
N PHE A 161 25.72 0.73 12.92
CA PHE A 161 24.61 0.53 13.85
C PHE A 161 24.55 1.61 14.94
N ASP A 162 25.68 2.17 15.35
CA ASP A 162 25.73 3.23 16.38
C ASP A 162 25.12 4.52 15.82
N ALA A 163 25.45 4.85 14.57
CA ALA A 163 24.85 5.98 13.86
C ALA A 163 23.34 5.79 13.64
N LEU A 164 22.91 4.57 13.28
CA LEU A 164 21.50 4.25 13.11
C LEU A 164 20.73 4.40 14.43
N GLU A 165 21.24 3.83 15.52
CA GLU A 165 20.63 3.92 16.84
C GLU A 165 20.50 5.38 17.30
N ALA A 166 21.55 6.18 17.16
CA ALA A 166 21.52 7.60 17.52
C ALA A 166 20.44 8.36 16.73
N GLY A 167 20.31 8.08 15.42
CA GLY A 167 19.27 8.66 14.56
C GLY A 167 17.85 8.25 14.96
N LEU A 168 17.66 6.98 15.34
CA LEU A 168 16.37 6.48 15.83
C LEU A 168 15.98 7.12 17.15
N ARG A 169 16.90 7.21 18.12
CA ARG A 169 16.66 7.86 19.41
C ARG A 169 16.28 9.33 19.25
N SER A 170 16.97 10.04 18.35
CA SER A 170 16.63 11.44 18.04
C SER A 170 15.25 11.61 17.42
N SER A 171 14.76 10.63 16.66
CA SER A 171 13.50 10.73 15.92
C SER A 171 12.29 10.22 16.72
N HIS A 172 12.50 9.22 17.56
CA HIS A 172 11.43 8.43 18.20
C HIS A 172 11.50 8.41 19.74
N GLY A 173 12.52 9.05 20.34
CA GLY A 173 12.73 9.09 21.78
C GLY A 173 13.67 8.00 22.31
N ASP A 174 13.92 8.01 23.62
CA ASP A 174 14.96 7.19 24.24
C ASP A 174 14.56 5.72 24.48
N ASP A 175 13.31 5.34 24.22
CA ASP A 175 12.81 3.97 24.41
C ASP A 175 13.16 3.02 23.25
N ILE A 176 14.18 3.34 22.45
CA ILE A 176 14.67 2.48 21.36
C ILE A 176 15.47 1.29 21.91
N THR A 177 15.06 0.09 21.52
CA THR A 177 15.68 -1.19 21.86
C THR A 177 16.68 -1.66 20.78
N ALA A 178 17.50 -2.66 21.09
CA ALA A 178 18.38 -3.27 20.09
C ALA A 178 17.57 -3.94 18.97
N GLU A 179 16.41 -4.51 19.30
CA GLU A 179 15.45 -5.10 18.36
C GLU A 179 14.86 -4.04 17.41
N ASP A 180 14.60 -2.82 17.89
CA ASP A 180 14.18 -1.69 17.06
C ASP A 180 15.28 -1.32 16.04
N VAL A 181 16.54 -1.23 16.49
CA VAL A 181 17.68 -0.92 15.60
C VAL A 181 17.82 -1.97 14.51
N MET A 182 17.72 -3.26 14.87
CA MET A 182 17.76 -4.35 13.91
C MET A 182 16.57 -4.34 12.95
N SER A 183 15.37 -4.02 13.45
CA SER A 183 14.15 -3.90 12.64
C SER A 183 14.27 -2.76 11.62
N ALA A 184 14.81 -1.61 12.04
CA ALA A 184 15.08 -0.47 11.18
C ALA A 184 16.19 -0.77 10.16
N ALA A 185 17.22 -1.55 10.54
CA ALA A 185 18.27 -1.97 9.62
C ALA A 185 17.73 -2.90 8.52
N MET A 186 16.85 -3.84 8.88
CA MET A 186 16.27 -4.81 7.94
C MET A 186 15.14 -4.20 7.09
N TYR A 187 14.30 -3.35 7.68
CA TYR A 187 13.11 -2.78 7.04
C TYR A 187 12.92 -1.29 7.39
N PRO A 188 13.80 -0.37 6.94
CA PRO A 188 13.81 1.02 7.40
C PRO A 188 12.46 1.73 7.24
N LYS A 189 11.85 1.58 6.05
CA LYS A 189 10.56 2.21 5.74
C LYS A 189 9.41 1.62 6.55
N VAL A 190 9.35 0.28 6.65
CA VAL A 190 8.27 -0.41 7.40
C VAL A 190 8.37 -0.09 8.89
N PHE A 191 9.59 -0.02 9.42
CA PHE A 191 9.83 0.37 10.80
C PHE A 191 9.33 1.80 11.08
N GLN A 192 9.63 2.74 10.19
CA GLN A 192 9.14 4.11 10.31
C GLN A 192 7.60 4.16 10.28
N GLU A 193 6.96 3.49 9.32
CA GLU A 193 5.50 3.39 9.24
C GLU A 193 4.90 2.74 10.49
N TYR A 194 5.56 1.72 11.06
CA TYR A 194 5.16 1.09 12.32
C TYR A 194 5.25 2.03 13.52
N LYS A 195 6.32 2.83 13.63
CA LYS A 195 6.46 3.85 14.71
C LYS A 195 5.41 4.95 14.59
N GLU A 196 5.13 5.42 13.38
CA GLU A 196 4.04 6.40 13.15
C GLU A 196 2.66 5.83 13.50
N PHE A 197 2.42 4.57 13.11
CA PHE A 197 1.19 3.86 13.42
C PHE A 197 1.00 3.67 14.92
N THR A 198 2.02 3.15 15.63
CA THR A 198 1.97 2.93 17.08
C THR A 198 1.94 4.25 17.87
N GLY A 199 2.59 5.30 17.39
CA GLY A 199 2.46 6.65 17.95
C GLY A 199 1.04 7.22 17.84
N SER A 200 0.30 6.85 16.77
CA SER A 200 -1.07 7.33 16.54
C SER A 200 -2.14 6.49 17.24
N PHE A 201 -1.96 5.16 17.29
CA PHE A 201 -3.00 4.21 17.74
C PHE A 201 -2.65 3.48 19.05
N GLY A 202 -1.41 3.56 19.52
CA GLY A 202 -0.95 2.82 20.70
C GLY A 202 -0.83 1.30 20.48
N PRO A 203 -0.85 0.50 21.56
CA PRO A 203 -0.67 -0.95 21.52
C PRO A 203 -1.95 -1.67 21.08
N VAL A 204 -2.15 -1.76 19.78
CA VAL A 204 -3.32 -2.43 19.18
C VAL A 204 -3.30 -3.95 19.33
N ASP A 205 -2.16 -4.53 19.68
CA ASP A 205 -1.97 -5.96 19.96
C ASP A 205 -2.68 -6.42 21.26
N CYS A 206 -3.06 -5.48 22.13
CA CYS A 206 -3.91 -5.75 23.30
C CYS A 206 -5.38 -6.02 22.91
N LEU A 207 -5.79 -5.74 21.67
CA LEU A 207 -7.15 -5.97 21.21
C LEU A 207 -7.34 -7.45 20.80
N SER A 208 -8.54 -7.98 21.06
CA SER A 208 -8.92 -9.26 20.44
C SER A 208 -8.92 -9.14 18.92
N THR A 209 -8.58 -10.23 18.21
CA THR A 209 -8.53 -10.24 16.74
C THR A 209 -9.82 -9.72 16.10
N ARG A 210 -10.99 -10.07 16.64
CA ARG A 210 -12.27 -9.58 16.14
C ARG A 210 -12.39 -8.05 16.25
N LEU A 211 -12.01 -7.48 17.40
CA LEU A 211 -12.04 -6.04 17.62
C LEU A 211 -10.99 -5.32 16.77
N PHE A 212 -9.82 -5.92 16.56
CA PHE A 212 -8.78 -5.37 15.71
C PHE A 212 -9.22 -5.30 14.23
N LEU A 213 -9.90 -6.33 13.72
CA LEU A 213 -10.29 -6.41 12.32
C LEU A 213 -11.61 -5.69 12.00
N ASP A 214 -12.64 -5.87 12.82
CA ASP A 214 -14.01 -5.38 12.54
C ASP A 214 -14.43 -4.20 13.43
N GLY A 215 -13.69 -3.92 14.50
CA GLY A 215 -14.11 -2.96 15.52
C GLY A 215 -15.28 -3.44 16.39
N PRO A 216 -15.74 -2.62 17.34
CA PRO A 216 -16.87 -2.92 18.19
C PRO A 216 -18.21 -2.63 17.50
N LYS A 217 -19.24 -3.40 17.85
CA LYS A 217 -20.63 -3.09 17.48
C LYS A 217 -21.21 -2.01 18.41
N ILE A 218 -22.21 -1.29 17.93
CA ILE A 218 -22.96 -0.37 18.80
C ILE A 218 -23.58 -1.14 19.98
N ALA A 219 -23.47 -0.56 21.17
CA ALA A 219 -23.83 -1.13 22.47
C ALA A 219 -22.98 -2.33 22.93
N GLU A 220 -21.92 -2.68 22.20
CA GLU A 220 -20.96 -3.69 22.65
C GLU A 220 -20.04 -3.13 23.73
N GLU A 221 -19.87 -3.91 24.80
CA GLU A 221 -18.92 -3.64 25.89
C GLU A 221 -17.81 -4.68 25.86
N PHE A 222 -16.56 -4.22 26.01
CA PHE A 222 -15.38 -5.06 25.97
C PHE A 222 -14.29 -4.54 26.89
N GLN A 223 -13.34 -5.41 27.20
CA GLN A 223 -12.20 -5.13 28.07
C GLN A 223 -10.91 -5.24 27.28
N VAL A 224 -9.99 -4.30 27.52
CA VAL A 224 -8.64 -4.29 26.93
C VAL A 224 -7.63 -4.17 28.06
N GLU A 225 -6.85 -5.23 28.29
CA GLU A 225 -5.74 -5.20 29.25
C GLU A 225 -4.50 -4.65 28.55
N ILE A 226 -4.08 -3.44 28.91
CA ILE A 226 -2.92 -2.77 28.30
C ILE A 226 -1.60 -3.11 29.00
N GLU A 227 -1.69 -3.34 30.30
CA GLU A 227 -0.60 -3.80 31.16
C GLU A 227 -1.22 -4.61 32.29
N ARG A 228 -0.41 -5.42 32.97
CA ARG A 228 -0.87 -6.24 34.09
C ARG A 228 -1.62 -5.40 35.14
N GLY A 229 -2.91 -5.66 35.27
CA GLY A 229 -3.80 -4.95 36.21
C GLY A 229 -4.30 -3.58 35.76
N LYS A 230 -3.97 -3.12 34.54
CA LYS A 230 -4.55 -1.94 33.89
C LYS A 230 -5.52 -2.40 32.80
N ILE A 231 -6.81 -2.42 33.13
CA ILE A 231 -7.88 -2.85 32.21
C ILE A 231 -8.72 -1.63 31.83
N LEU A 232 -8.93 -1.45 30.53
CA LEU A 232 -9.85 -0.47 29.97
C LEU A 232 -11.20 -1.13 29.73
N HIS A 233 -12.24 -0.63 30.38
CA HIS A 233 -13.63 -0.99 30.11
C HIS A 233 -14.19 -0.02 29.07
N ILE A 234 -14.50 -0.52 27.88
CA ILE A 234 -14.94 0.31 26.76
C ILE A 234 -16.31 -0.15 26.30
N LYS A 235 -17.22 0.79 26.11
CA LYS A 235 -18.54 0.53 25.52
C LYS A 235 -18.81 1.46 24.35
N ALA A 236 -19.00 0.91 23.15
CA ALA A 236 -19.34 1.70 21.98
C ALA A 236 -20.82 2.13 22.06
N LEU A 237 -21.11 3.43 21.97
CA LEU A 237 -22.46 3.95 22.18
C LEU A 237 -23.14 4.38 20.89
N ALA A 238 -22.45 5.14 20.05
CA ALA A 238 -22.99 5.64 18.79
C ALA A 238 -21.88 6.06 17.83
N VAL A 239 -22.17 5.98 16.54
CA VAL A 239 -21.40 6.63 15.48
C VAL A 239 -22.32 7.66 14.82
N GLY A 240 -21.90 8.92 14.83
CA GLY A 240 -22.65 10.03 14.25
C GLY A 240 -22.54 10.10 12.73
N ASP A 241 -23.28 11.05 12.17
CA ASP A 241 -23.29 11.34 10.75
C ASP A 241 -21.94 11.90 10.25
N LEU A 242 -21.74 11.80 8.94
CA LEU A 242 -20.58 12.37 8.27
C LEU A 242 -20.68 13.89 8.30
N ASN A 243 -19.64 14.54 8.83
CA ASN A 243 -19.53 15.98 8.80
C ASN A 243 -18.96 16.48 7.46
N LYS A 244 -18.94 17.80 7.27
CA LYS A 244 -18.41 18.44 6.05
C LYS A 244 -16.91 18.21 5.82
N THR A 245 -16.16 17.78 6.84
CA THR A 245 -14.74 17.46 6.74
C THR A 245 -14.49 15.96 6.51
N GLY A 246 -15.54 15.17 6.24
CA GLY A 246 -15.44 13.74 5.96
C GLY A 246 -15.17 12.88 7.21
N GLN A 247 -15.50 13.38 8.39
CA GLN A 247 -15.31 12.70 9.67
C GLN A 247 -16.66 12.38 10.35
N ARG A 248 -16.68 11.33 11.16
CA ARG A 248 -17.80 10.94 12.01
C ARG A 248 -17.42 11.10 13.48
N GLY A 249 -18.36 11.58 14.29
CA GLY A 249 -18.20 11.57 15.75
C GLY A 249 -18.49 10.17 16.29
N VAL A 250 -17.51 9.53 16.93
CA VAL A 250 -17.66 8.25 17.61
C VAL A 250 -17.78 8.49 19.10
N PHE A 251 -18.86 8.01 19.71
CA PHE A 251 -19.16 8.17 21.13
C PHE A 251 -19.01 6.82 21.83
N PHE A 252 -18.28 6.81 22.93
CA PHE A 252 -18.02 5.61 23.71
C PHE A 252 -17.90 5.94 25.20
N GLU A 253 -18.17 4.95 26.04
CA GLU A 253 -17.85 5.01 27.45
C GLU A 253 -16.47 4.39 27.66
N LEU A 254 -15.62 5.04 28.45
CA LEU A 254 -14.31 4.54 28.87
C LEU A 254 -14.25 4.61 30.40
N ASN A 255 -14.22 3.46 31.07
CA ASN A 255 -14.20 3.34 32.52
C ASN A 255 -15.29 4.19 33.22
N GLY A 256 -16.54 4.12 32.74
CA GLY A 256 -17.65 4.91 33.30
C GLY A 256 -17.80 6.32 32.73
N GLN A 257 -16.83 6.82 31.95
CA GLN A 257 -16.83 8.19 31.44
C GLN A 257 -17.19 8.25 29.96
N LEU A 258 -18.16 9.10 29.62
CA LEU A 258 -18.48 9.38 28.23
C LEU A 258 -17.32 10.12 27.54
N ARG A 259 -16.90 9.60 26.40
CA ARG A 259 -15.86 10.16 25.53
C ARG A 259 -16.38 10.23 24.10
N SER A 260 -15.84 11.18 23.34
CA SER A 260 -16.11 11.34 21.92
C SER A 260 -14.83 11.63 21.16
N VAL A 261 -14.67 11.01 19.99
CA VAL A 261 -13.56 11.26 19.08
C VAL A 261 -14.08 11.45 17.65
N LEU A 262 -13.40 12.30 16.88
CA LEU A 262 -13.69 12.47 15.45
C LEU A 262 -12.81 11.52 14.64
N VAL A 263 -13.43 10.62 13.89
CA VAL A 263 -12.74 9.64 13.06
C VAL A 263 -13.02 9.93 11.59
N LYS A 264 -11.98 10.02 10.76
CA LYS A 264 -12.14 10.22 9.32
C LYS A 264 -12.75 8.98 8.68
N ASP A 265 -13.84 9.16 7.94
CA ASP A 265 -14.45 8.10 7.14
C ASP A 265 -13.70 8.03 5.80
N ASN A 266 -12.73 7.12 5.71
CA ASN A 266 -11.88 6.99 4.53
C ASN A 266 -12.64 6.48 3.29
N VAL A 267 -13.82 5.89 3.44
CA VAL A 267 -14.64 5.44 2.31
C VAL A 267 -15.43 6.62 1.77
N ALA A 268 -16.18 7.31 2.63
CA ALA A 268 -16.96 8.48 2.23
C ALA A 268 -16.06 9.64 1.78
N SER A 269 -14.88 9.81 2.40
CA SER A 269 -13.92 10.84 2.01
C SER A 269 -13.33 10.65 0.61
N LYS A 270 -13.34 9.43 0.04
CA LYS A 270 -12.88 9.20 -1.35
C LYS A 270 -13.82 9.82 -2.38
N GLU A 271 -15.09 10.00 -2.03
CA GLU A 271 -16.08 10.68 -2.87
C GLU A 271 -16.08 12.20 -2.67
N MET A 272 -15.50 12.69 -1.56
CA MET A 272 -15.38 14.11 -1.24
C MET A 272 -14.14 14.72 -1.90
N LYS A 273 -14.36 15.51 -2.96
CA LYS A 273 -13.31 16.35 -3.54
C LYS A 273 -13.08 17.59 -2.65
N PHE A 274 -12.04 17.56 -1.83
CA PHE A 274 -11.58 18.74 -1.11
C PHE A 274 -10.67 19.56 -2.02
N HIS A 275 -11.03 20.81 -2.28
CA HIS A 275 -10.18 21.75 -2.99
C HIS A 275 -9.26 22.46 -1.98
N PRO A 276 -7.95 22.59 -2.26
CA PRO A 276 -7.04 23.40 -1.44
C PRO A 276 -7.60 24.82 -1.34
N LYS A 277 -7.35 25.55 -0.24
CA LYS A 277 -7.76 26.97 -0.13
C LYS A 277 -6.65 27.89 -0.64
N ALA A 278 -7.03 29.01 -1.27
CA ALA A 278 -6.10 30.05 -1.70
C ALA A 278 -5.49 30.77 -0.50
N LEU A 279 -4.16 30.89 -0.48
CA LEU A 279 -3.43 31.58 0.57
C LEU A 279 -3.46 33.08 0.31
N LYS A 280 -4.10 33.85 1.20
CA LYS A 280 -4.21 35.31 1.07
C LYS A 280 -2.86 36.03 1.11
N SER A 281 -1.83 35.39 1.67
CA SER A 281 -0.45 35.87 1.69
C SER A 281 0.27 35.76 0.35
N VAL A 282 -0.23 34.92 -0.57
CA VAL A 282 0.40 34.66 -1.87
C VAL A 282 -0.43 35.29 -2.98
N ARG A 283 0.08 36.38 -3.56
CA ARG A 283 -0.65 37.17 -4.56
C ARG A 283 -1.05 36.39 -5.82
N GLY A 284 -0.28 35.34 -6.15
CA GLY A 284 -0.52 34.45 -7.27
C GLY A 284 -1.57 33.36 -7.03
N HIS A 285 -2.07 33.17 -5.80
CA HIS A 285 -3.13 32.21 -5.52
C HIS A 285 -4.48 32.85 -5.83
N VAL A 286 -5.17 32.32 -6.83
CA VAL A 286 -6.51 32.79 -7.21
C VAL A 286 -7.54 31.86 -6.58
N GLY A 287 -8.23 32.37 -5.56
CA GLY A 287 -9.32 31.67 -4.89
C GLY A 287 -10.68 31.90 -5.54
N ALA A 288 -11.62 31.00 -5.28
CA ALA A 288 -13.01 31.12 -5.68
C ALA A 288 -13.68 32.27 -4.91
N PRO A 289 -14.23 33.28 -5.61
CA PRO A 289 -14.79 34.47 -4.95
C PRO A 289 -16.08 34.17 -4.19
N MET A 290 -16.76 33.07 -4.54
CA MET A 290 -17.98 32.61 -3.92
C MET A 290 -18.15 31.10 -4.14
N PRO A 291 -18.93 30.41 -3.28
CA PRO A 291 -19.33 29.03 -3.54
C PRO A 291 -20.13 28.94 -4.85
N GLY A 292 -19.81 27.97 -5.70
CA GLY A 292 -20.40 27.86 -7.03
C GLY A 292 -19.83 26.70 -7.84
N LYS A 293 -20.18 26.65 -9.12
CA LYS A 293 -19.75 25.60 -10.05
C LYS A 293 -18.97 26.21 -11.21
N VAL A 294 -17.80 25.67 -11.54
CA VAL A 294 -17.00 26.10 -12.70
C VAL A 294 -17.72 25.71 -13.99
N ILE A 295 -18.07 26.70 -14.80
CA ILE A 295 -18.73 26.51 -16.11
C ILE A 295 -17.69 26.36 -17.22
N GLU A 296 -16.60 27.11 -17.13
CA GLU A 296 -15.59 27.15 -18.17
C GLU A 296 -14.25 27.60 -17.59
N VAL A 297 -13.16 26.96 -18.03
CA VAL A 297 -11.79 27.40 -17.78
C VAL A 297 -11.23 27.96 -19.08
N LYS A 298 -10.73 29.20 -19.06
CA LYS A 298 -10.35 29.97 -20.26
C LYS A 298 -8.84 30.04 -20.50
N VAL A 299 -8.06 29.37 -19.66
CA VAL A 299 -6.60 29.39 -19.70
C VAL A 299 -6.02 27.99 -19.55
N GLU A 300 -4.80 27.82 -20.04
CA GLU A 300 -4.04 26.57 -19.97
C GLU A 300 -2.77 26.73 -19.10
N PRO A 301 -2.27 25.66 -18.46
CA PRO A 301 -0.99 25.70 -17.75
C PRO A 301 0.15 26.13 -18.69
N GLY A 302 1.00 27.05 -18.24
CA GLY A 302 2.09 27.64 -19.02
C GLY A 302 1.69 28.88 -19.85
N GLN A 303 0.41 29.25 -19.89
CA GLN A 303 -0.05 30.43 -20.62
C GLN A 303 0.31 31.73 -19.89
N LYS A 304 0.77 32.74 -20.65
CA LYS A 304 0.93 34.11 -20.15
C LYS A 304 -0.42 34.80 -20.02
N VAL A 305 -0.66 35.44 -18.87
CA VAL A 305 -1.88 36.18 -18.57
C VAL A 305 -1.57 37.58 -18.08
N GLU A 306 -2.38 38.55 -18.50
CA GLU A 306 -2.28 39.95 -18.04
C GLU A 306 -3.19 40.20 -16.84
N LYS A 307 -2.85 41.19 -16.01
CA LYS A 307 -3.73 41.65 -14.93
C LYS A 307 -5.11 42.04 -15.48
N GLY A 308 -6.16 41.44 -14.93
CA GLY A 308 -7.55 41.64 -15.35
C GLY A 308 -8.03 40.70 -16.44
N GLN A 309 -7.15 39.86 -17.01
CA GLN A 309 -7.54 38.87 -18.01
C GLN A 309 -8.47 37.80 -17.40
N PRO A 310 -9.57 37.43 -18.09
CA PRO A 310 -10.46 36.35 -17.67
C PRO A 310 -9.75 34.99 -17.58
N LEU A 311 -9.94 34.29 -16.48
CA LEU A 311 -9.31 32.99 -16.21
C LEU A 311 -10.31 31.84 -16.24
N CYS A 312 -11.46 32.01 -15.59
CA CYS A 312 -12.55 31.04 -15.59
C CYS A 312 -13.90 31.72 -15.33
N VAL A 313 -14.98 30.97 -15.54
CA VAL A 313 -16.35 31.39 -15.25
C VAL A 313 -16.94 30.47 -14.19
N VAL A 314 -17.42 31.04 -13.10
CA VAL A 314 -18.08 30.33 -12.01
C VAL A 314 -19.56 30.73 -11.98
N SER A 315 -20.45 29.75 -11.94
CA SER A 315 -21.89 29.95 -11.78
C SER A 315 -22.33 29.66 -10.36
N ALA A 316 -23.08 30.60 -9.78
CA ALA A 316 -23.71 30.44 -8.48
C ALA A 316 -25.12 31.03 -8.55
N MET A 317 -26.13 30.26 -8.12
CA MET A 317 -27.53 30.72 -8.11
C MET A 317 -28.03 31.31 -9.45
N LYS A 318 -27.62 30.71 -10.59
CA LYS A 318 -27.91 31.16 -11.96
C LYS A 318 -27.26 32.50 -12.37
N MET A 319 -26.35 33.03 -11.56
CA MET A 319 -25.47 34.14 -11.93
C MET A 319 -24.10 33.61 -12.31
N GLU A 320 -23.59 34.04 -13.45
CA GLU A 320 -22.23 33.75 -13.91
C GLU A 320 -21.29 34.88 -13.51
N THR A 321 -20.17 34.52 -12.88
CA THR A 321 -19.12 35.45 -12.46
C THR A 321 -17.82 35.06 -13.13
N VAL A 322 -17.20 36.02 -13.81
CA VAL A 322 -15.89 35.84 -14.43
C VAL A 322 -14.81 36.10 -13.37
N VAL A 323 -13.94 35.13 -13.15
CA VAL A 323 -12.78 35.27 -12.27
C VAL A 323 -11.61 35.79 -13.11
N ASN A 324 -11.07 36.94 -12.73
CA ASN A 324 -10.02 37.64 -13.48
C ASN A 324 -8.66 37.52 -12.77
N SER A 325 -7.59 37.60 -13.55
CA SER A 325 -6.22 37.54 -13.02
C SER A 325 -5.90 38.75 -12.13
N PRO A 326 -5.37 38.54 -10.91
CA PRO A 326 -4.96 39.64 -10.03
C PRO A 326 -3.64 40.30 -10.45
N LEU A 327 -2.84 39.65 -11.30
CA LEU A 327 -1.50 40.10 -11.72
C LEU A 327 -1.12 39.60 -13.12
N THR A 328 -0.09 40.22 -13.71
CA THR A 328 0.51 39.75 -14.96
C THR A 328 1.55 38.67 -14.64
N GLY A 329 1.51 37.54 -15.35
CA GLY A 329 2.39 36.41 -15.08
C GLY A 329 2.07 35.16 -15.90
N VAL A 330 2.59 34.02 -15.49
CA VAL A 330 2.39 32.72 -16.13
C VAL A 330 1.55 31.81 -15.25
N VAL A 331 0.53 31.17 -15.82
CA VAL A 331 -0.28 30.16 -15.12
C VAL A 331 0.59 28.94 -14.82
N ALA A 332 0.86 28.67 -13.54
CA ALA A 332 1.66 27.52 -13.12
C ALA A 332 0.80 26.25 -13.06
N PHE A 333 -0.33 26.31 -12.35
CA PHE A 333 -1.22 25.18 -12.13
C PHE A 333 -2.68 25.59 -12.14
N ILE A 334 -3.53 24.69 -12.64
CA ILE A 334 -4.99 24.81 -12.60
C ILE A 334 -5.50 23.63 -11.76
N HIS A 335 -6.22 23.93 -10.68
CA HIS A 335 -6.67 22.95 -9.68
C HIS A 335 -8.14 22.52 -9.86
N VAL A 336 -8.79 23.03 -10.91
CA VAL A 336 -10.22 22.85 -11.17
C VAL A 336 -10.47 22.47 -12.63
N ASN A 337 -11.54 21.71 -12.87
CA ASN A 337 -12.04 21.38 -14.20
C ASN A 337 -13.44 21.98 -14.41
N THR A 338 -13.92 21.98 -15.64
CA THR A 338 -15.35 22.22 -15.92
C THR A 338 -16.21 21.27 -15.07
N ASP A 339 -17.35 21.79 -14.61
CA ASP A 339 -18.28 21.14 -13.69
C ASP A 339 -17.82 20.94 -12.24
N THR A 340 -16.64 21.45 -11.86
CA THR A 340 -16.16 21.38 -10.48
C THR A 340 -16.97 22.29 -9.55
N CYS A 341 -17.47 21.74 -8.43
CA CYS A 341 -18.11 22.53 -7.37
C CYS A 341 -17.05 23.07 -6.41
N LEU A 342 -17.10 24.37 -6.14
CA LEU A 342 -16.17 25.11 -5.29
C LEU A 342 -16.92 25.71 -4.11
N GLU A 343 -16.25 25.74 -2.96
CA GLU A 343 -16.57 26.61 -1.84
C GLU A 343 -15.80 27.94 -1.94
N GLY A 344 -16.18 28.91 -1.11
CA GLY A 344 -15.45 30.17 -1.02
C GLY A 344 -13.98 29.95 -0.63
N ASP A 345 -13.10 30.74 -1.22
CA ASP A 345 -11.64 30.66 -1.07
C ASP A 345 -10.99 29.36 -1.59
N ASP A 346 -11.72 28.45 -2.27
CA ASP A 346 -11.09 27.29 -2.94
C ASP A 346 -10.11 27.74 -4.02
N LEU A 347 -8.91 27.20 -4.04
CA LEU A 347 -7.85 27.52 -4.98
C LEU A 347 -8.26 27.04 -6.37
N ILE A 348 -8.41 28.00 -7.28
CA ILE A 348 -8.74 27.76 -8.68
C ILE A 348 -7.45 27.52 -9.46
N LEU A 349 -6.47 28.40 -9.30
CA LEU A 349 -5.25 28.41 -10.09
C LEU A 349 -4.14 29.23 -9.42
N GLU A 350 -2.91 28.94 -9.82
CA GLU A 350 -1.68 29.58 -9.36
C GLU A 350 -1.00 30.33 -10.50
N ILE A 351 -0.60 31.56 -10.23
CA ILE A 351 0.08 32.44 -11.19
C ILE A 351 1.45 32.81 -10.64
N THR A 352 2.50 32.52 -11.39
CA THR A 352 3.85 33.01 -11.12
C THR A 352 4.01 34.37 -11.77
N ALA A 353 4.35 35.40 -10.99
CA ALA A 353 4.57 36.74 -11.54
C ALA A 353 5.75 36.70 -12.52
N GLU A 354 5.61 37.37 -13.66
CA GLU A 354 6.79 37.78 -14.45
C GLU A 354 7.40 39.01 -13.75
N GLU A 355 8.71 38.99 -13.50
CA GLU A 355 9.45 40.17 -13.02
C GLU A 355 9.44 41.32 -14.04
#